data_AF-A0A535FB19-F1
#
_entry.id   AF-A0A535FB19-F1
#
_cell.length_a   1.000
_cell.length_b   1.000
_cell.length_c   1.000
_cell.angle_alpha   90.00
_cell.angle_beta   90.00
_cell.angle_gamma   90.00
#
_symmetry.space_group_name_H-M   'P 1'
#
loop_
_entity.id
_entity.type
_entity.pdbx_description
1 polymer ?
#
loop_
_entity_poly.entity_id
_entity_poly.type
_entity_poly.pdbx_seq_one_letter_code
_entity_poly.pdbx_strand_id
1 'polypeptide(L)' 'MKLLIVDHDRYLVEMLTSWLKTLGFDISRAYTGERARSEWEEVQPDMVILDTQLKDVD' A
#
# COMPACT_ATOMS: atom_id res chain seq x y z
N MET A 1 8.36 10.93 3.43
CA MET A 1 7.16 10.34 4.07
C MET A 1 6.89 9.02 3.37
N LYS A 2 6.82 7.94 4.13
CA LYS A 2 6.62 6.56 3.67
C LYS A 2 5.12 6.24 3.68
N LEU A 3 4.60 5.74 2.57
CA LEU A 3 3.22 5.30 2.42
C LEU A 3 3.18 3.82 2.06
N LEU A 4 2.20 3.12 2.61
CA LEU A 4 1.86 1.75 2.22
C LEU A 4 0.50 1.75 1.54
N ILE A 5 0.43 1.28 0.30
CA ILE A 5 -0.83 1.09 -0.44
C ILE A 5 -1.21 -0.40 -0.37
N VAL A 6 -2.44 -0.68 0.04
CA VAL A 6 -2.97 -2.03 0.20
C VAL A 6 -4.26 -2.16 -0.61
N ASP A 7 -4.18 -2.81 -1.76
CA ASP A 7 -5.31 -3.01 -2.67
C ASP A 7 -5.04 -4.23 -3.56
N HIS A 8 -6.06 -5.00 -3.90
CA HIS A 8 -5.95 -6.18 -4.77
C HIS A 8 -5.84 -5.81 -6.26
N ASP A 9 -6.33 -4.63 -6.65
CA ASP A 9 -6.22 -4.11 -8.01
C ASP A 9 -4.81 -3.56 -8.28
N ARG A 10 -4.01 -4.38 -8.96
CA ARG A 10 -2.63 -4.03 -9.33
C ARG A 10 -2.54 -2.81 -10.25
N TYR A 11 -3.53 -2.60 -11.12
CA TYR A 11 -3.49 -1.45 -12.03
C TYR A 11 -3.67 -0.15 -11.27
N LEU A 12 -4.65 -0.10 -10.35
CA LEU A 12 -4.86 1.04 -9.48
C LEU A 12 -3.62 1.34 -8.62
N VAL A 13 -3.02 0.30 -8.03
CA VAL A 13 -1.81 0.43 -7.21
C VAL A 13 -0.64 1.02 -7.99
N GLU A 14 -0.38 0.53 -9.21
CA GLU A 14 0.73 1.06 -10.04
C GLU A 14 0.48 2.51 -10.47
N MET A 15 -0.77 2.85 -10.82
CA MET A 15 -1.15 4.22 -11.17
C MET A 15 -0.94 5.17 -9.98
N LEU A 16 -1.47 4.82 -8.80
CA LEU A 16 -1.32 5.62 -7.58
C LEU A 16 0.14 5.72 -7.16
N THR A 17 0.89 4.62 -7.22
CA THR A 17 2.32 4.60 -6.92
C THR A 17 3.08 5.57 -7.81
N SER A 18 2.83 5.53 -9.12
CA SER A 18 3.50 6.41 -10.08
C SER A 18 3.22 7.88 -9.77
N TRP A 19 1.94 8.22 -9.53
CA TRP A 19 1.55 9.59 -9.22
C TRP A 19 2.11 10.08 -7.88
N LEU A 20 1.98 9.30 -6.80
CA LEU A 20 2.47 9.70 -5.48
C LEU A 20 4.00 9.80 -5.44
N LYS A 21 4.73 8.97 -6.19
CA LYS A 21 6.18 9.13 -6.35
C LYS A 21 6.56 10.47 -6.99
N THR A 22 5.76 10.98 -7.94
CA THR A 22 6.00 12.33 -8.50
C THR A 22 5.86 13.45 -7.47
N LEU A 23 5.13 13.20 -6.38
CA LEU A 23 4.97 14.13 -5.26
C LEU A 23 6.06 13.96 -4.18
N GLY A 24 7.03 13.05 -4.38
CA GLY A 24 8.15 12.83 -3.47
C GLY A 24 7.87 11.84 -2.33
N PHE A 25 6.78 11.07 -2.41
CA PHE A 25 6.50 10.00 -1.46
C PHE A 25 7.32 8.74 -1.73
N ASP A 26 7.71 8.05 -0.66
CA ASP A 26 8.27 6.71 -0.74
C ASP A 26 7.15 5.68 -0.57
N ILE A 27 6.99 4.78 -1.55
CA ILE A 27 5.78 3.94 -1.69
C ILE A 27 6.13 2.46 -1.59
N SER A 28 5.61 1.81 -0.55
CA SER A 28 5.49 0.35 -0.43
C SER A 28 4.10 -0.12 -0.83
N ARG A 29 3.98 -1.38 -1.25
CA ARG A 29 2.77 -1.93 -1.86
C ARG A 29 2.49 -3.32 -1.28
N ALA A 30 1.23 -3.60 -0.98
CA ALA A 30 0.76 -4.93 -0.67
C ALA A 30 -0.54 -5.21 -1.41
N TYR A 31 -0.72 -6.45 -1.87
CA TYR A 31 -1.92 -6.88 -2.61
C TYR A 31 -2.81 -7.81 -1.79
N THR A 32 -2.39 -8.08 -0.55
CA THR A 32 -3.10 -8.92 0.41
C THR A 32 -2.84 -8.38 1.81
N GLY A 33 -3.78 -8.52 2.73
CA GLY A 33 -3.66 -8.11 4.12
C GLY A 33 -2.54 -8.84 4.88
N GLU A 34 -2.24 -10.11 4.57
CA GLU A 34 -1.09 -10.81 5.15
C GLU A 34 0.23 -10.10 4.78
N ARG A 35 0.45 -9.87 3.47
CA ARG A 35 1.59 -9.08 2.99
C ARG A 35 1.61 -7.67 3.56
N ALA A 36 0.45 -7.03 3.70
CA ALA A 36 0.36 -5.68 4.25
C ALA A 36 0.85 -5.61 5.70
N ARG A 37 0.58 -6.65 6.51
CA ARG A 37 1.09 -6.75 7.88
C ARG A 37 2.62 -6.83 7.89
N SER A 38 3.21 -7.72 7.08
CA SER A 38 4.67 -7.84 6.98
C SER A 38 5.32 -6.53 6.50
N GLU A 39 4.77 -5.92 5.45
CA GLU A 39 5.27 -4.65 4.91
C GLU A 39 5.15 -3.50 5.93
N TRP A 40 4.08 -3.45 6.72
CA TRP A 40 3.95 -2.45 7.78
C TRP A 40 5.05 -2.64 8.83
N GLU A 41 5.25 -3.86 9.32
CA GLU A 41 6.27 -4.14 10.34
C GLU A 41 7.68 -3.77 9.86
N GLU A 42 8.02 -4.10 8.61
CA GLU A 42 9.35 -3.84 8.02
C GLU A 42 9.55 -2.37 7.64
N VAL A 43 8.58 -1.77 6.94
CA VAL A 43 8.73 -0.43 6.34
C VAL A 43 8.44 0.67 7.35
N GLN A 44 7.58 0.41 8.34
CA GLN A 44 7.08 1.42 9.29
C GLN A 44 6.59 2.69 8.54
N PRO A 45 5.54 2.57 7.68
CA PRO A 45 4.97 3.70 6.96
C PRO A 45 4.37 4.75 7.90
N ASP A 46 4.40 6.01 7.47
CA ASP A 46 3.75 7.13 8.15
C ASP A 46 2.22 7.13 7.92
N MET A 47 1.78 6.51 6.81
CA MET A 47 0.37 6.45 6.41
C MET A 47 0.08 5.20 5.57
N VAL A 48 -1.12 4.64 5.72
CA VAL A 48 -1.61 3.49 4.95
C VAL A 48 -2.86 3.88 4.16
N ILE A 49 -2.89 3.54 2.87
CA ILE A 49 -4.07 3.61 2.01
C ILE A 49 -4.58 2.19 1.84
N LEU A 50 -5.76 1.89 2.37
CA LEU A 50 -6.32 0.53 2.42
C LEU A 50 -7.62 0.47 1.62
N ASP A 51 -7.73 -0.52 0.73
CA ASP A 51 -8.99 -0.93 0.13
C ASP A 51 -9.85 -1.66 1.17
N THR A 52 -11.00 -1.08 1.48
CA THR A 52 -11.99 -1.67 2.40
C THR A 52 -12.67 -2.93 1.85
N GLN A 53 -12.57 -3.19 0.55
CA GLN A 53 -13.12 -4.39 -0.08
C GLN A 53 -12.18 -5.60 0.03
N LEU A 54 -10.96 -5.41 0.52
CA LEU A 54 -10.00 -6.47 0.80
C LEU A 54 -10.55 -7.37 1.92
N LYS A 55 -11.01 -8.59 1.55
CA LYS A 55 -11.67 -9.55 2.48
C LYS A 55 -10.73 -10.58 3.09
N ASP A 56 -9.43 -10.39 2.98
CA ASP A 56 -8.45 -11.44 3.24
C ASP A 56 -7.93 -11.48 4.68
N VAL A 57 -8.45 -10.61 5.56
CA VAL A 57 -8.20 -10.69 7.00
C VAL A 57 -9.50 -10.35 7.74
N ASP A 58 -9.95 -11.29 8.59
CA ASP A 58 -11.02 -11.08 9.57
C ASP A 58 -10.62 -10.07 10.67
#